data_AF-A0A969JBM0-F1
#
_entry.id   AF-A0A969JBM0-F1
#
_cell.length_a   1.000
_cell.length_b   1.000
_cell.length_c   1.000
_cell.angle_alpha   90.00
_cell.angle_beta   90.00
_cell.angle_gamma   90.00
#
_symmetry.space_group_name_H-M   'P 1'
#
loop_
_entity.id
_entity.type
_entity.pdbx_description
1 polymer ?
#
loop_
_entity_poly.entity_id
_entity_poly.type
_entity_poly.pdbx_seq_one_letter_code
_entity_poly.pdbx_strand_id
1 'polypeptide(L)' 'MENEAGKFGFTGFAETWNGRLAMIGFVVGVATELLTGQGILSQIGLM' A
#
# COMPACT_ATOMS: atom_id res chain seq x y z
N MET A 1 -29.41 -11.29 -0.04
CA MET A 1 -28.92 -10.06 -0.69
C MET A 1 -29.18 -8.97 0.32
N GLU A 2 -28.19 -8.56 1.10
CA GLU A 2 -28.45 -7.64 2.21
C GLU A 2 -27.47 -6.48 2.19
N ASN A 3 -27.98 -5.40 1.59
CA ASN A 3 -27.68 -4.00 1.80
C ASN A 3 -26.26 -3.52 1.49
N GLU A 4 -26.13 -3.01 0.26
CA GLU A 4 -25.20 -1.96 -0.19
C GLU A 4 -25.35 -0.68 0.65
N ALA A 5 -25.08 -0.74 1.94
CA ALA A 5 -24.91 0.43 2.79
C ALA A 5 -23.52 1.02 2.47
N GLY A 6 -23.48 1.90 1.46
CA GLY A 6 -22.41 2.84 1.14
C GLY A 6 -21.01 2.44 1.61
N LYS A 7 -20.32 1.57 0.85
CA LYS A 7 -18.96 1.08 1.14
C LYS A 7 -17.87 2.13 0.90
N PHE A 8 -18.18 3.42 1.12
CA PHE A 8 -17.30 4.56 0.93
C PHE A 8 -17.34 5.45 2.18
N GLY A 9 -16.24 5.43 2.95
CA GLY A 9 -16.03 6.19 4.19
C GLY A 9 -14.90 5.58 5.04
N PHE A 10 -14.44 6.32 6.06
CA PHE A 10 -13.49 5.83 7.08
C PHE A 10 -14.18 4.79 7.99
N THR A 11 -14.42 3.60 7.44
CA THR A 11 -14.94 2.46 8.18
C THR A 11 -13.75 1.63 8.68
N GLY A 12 -13.88 0.97 9.84
CA GLY A 12 -12.79 0.15 10.40
C GLY A 12 -12.30 -0.96 9.44
N PHE A 13 -13.17 -1.40 8.52
CA PHE A 13 -12.80 -2.29 7.41
C PHE A 13 -11.82 -1.61 6.42
N ALA A 14 -12.10 -0.37 6.01
CA ALA A 14 -11.24 0.40 5.12
C ALA A 14 -9.89 0.73 5.78
N GLU A 15 -9.87 1.07 7.06
CA GLU A 15 -8.62 1.31 7.81
C GLU A 15 -7.76 0.05 7.92
N THR A 16 -8.37 -1.09 8.24
CA THR A 16 -7.66 -2.38 8.29
C THR A 16 -7.09 -2.76 6.92
N TRP A 17 -7.86 -2.55 5.86
CA TRP A 17 -7.41 -2.79 4.49
C TRP A 17 -6.27 -1.84 4.08
N ASN A 18 -6.40 -0.55 4.36
CA ASN A 18 -5.36 0.44 4.07
C ASN A 18 -4.07 0.15 4.84
N GLY A 19 -4.16 -0.24 6.12
CA GLY A 19 -3.01 -0.62 6.94
C GLY A 19 -2.28 -1.86 6.39
N ARG A 20 -3.02 -2.86 5.89
CA ARG A 20 -2.43 -4.05 5.24
C ARG A 20 -1.72 -3.70 3.95
N LEU A 21 -2.34 -2.88 3.10
CA LEU A 21 -1.74 -2.42 1.85
C LEU A 21 -0.48 -1.59 2.11
N ALA A 22 -0.48 -0.75 3.15
CA ALA A 22 0.71 0.01 3.55
C ALA A 22 1.87 -0.89 4.01
N MET A 23 1.59 -1.91 4.84
CA MET A 23 2.62 -2.87 5.25
C MET A 23 3.20 -3.65 4.06
N ILE A 24 2.36 -4.08 3.12
CA ILE A 24 2.82 -4.76 1.90
C ILE A 24 3.64 -3.81 1.03
N GLY A 25 3.18 -2.58 0.83
CA GLY A 25 3.90 -1.57 0.05
C GLY A 25 5.28 -1.25 0.63
N PHE A 26 5.40 -1.19 1.96
CA PHE A 26 6.68 -1.01 2.64
C PHE A 26 7.62 -2.20 2.43
N VAL A 27 7.12 -3.43 2.60
CA VAL A 27 7.93 -4.65 2.40
C VAL A 27 8.39 -4.77 0.95
N VAL A 28 7.48 -4.53 0.00
CA VAL A 28 7.81 -4.54 -1.43
C VAL A 28 8.86 -3.48 -1.71
N GLY A 29 8.70 -2.26 -1.21
CA GLY A 29 9.65 -1.18 -1.38
C GLY A 29 11.06 -1.51 -0.86
N VAL A 30 11.16 -2.04 0.35
CA VAL A 30 12.44 -2.50 0.93
C VAL A 30 13.03 -3.64 0.09
N ALA A 31 12.20 -4.58 -0.36
CA ALA A 31 12.65 -5.69 -1.20
C ALA A 31 13.17 -5.20 -2.56
N THR A 32 12.50 -4.24 -3.21
CA THR A 32 13.01 -3.65 -4.46
C THR A 32 14.31 -2.90 -4.23
N GLU A 33 14.43 -2.12 -3.15
CA GLU A 33 15.66 -1.42 -2.80
C GLU A 33 16.85 -2.39 -2.64
N LEU A 34 16.63 -3.52 -1.95
CA LEU A 34 17.65 -4.57 -1.79
C LEU A 34 18.02 -5.27 -3.12
N LEU A 35 17.06 -5.49 -4.00
CA LEU A 35 17.29 -6.20 -5.27
C LEU A 35 17.99 -5.32 -6.32
N THR A 36 17.65 -4.03 -6.41
CA THR A 36 18.28 -3.13 -7.39
C THR A 36 19.48 -2.36 -6.86
N GLY A 37 19.66 -2.25 -5.53
CA GLY A 37 20.72 -1.44 -4.93
C GLY A 37 20.56 0.08 -5.15
N GLN A 38 19.57 0.50 -5.92
CA GLN A 38 19.09 1.87 -6.03
C GLN A 38 17.84 2.04 -5.17
N GLY A 39 17.81 3.09 -4.35
CA GLY A 39 16.66 3.40 -3.51
C GLY A 39 15.37 3.55 -4.32
N ILE A 40 14.23 3.27 -3.67
CA ILE A 40 12.87 3.40 -4.27
C ILE A 40 12.73 4.68 -5.10
N LEU A 41 13.30 5.80 -4.62
CA LEU A 41 13.25 7.11 -5.27
C LEU A 41 13.79 7.13 -6.71
N SER A 42 14.79 6.32 -7.03
CA SER A 42 15.32 6.24 -8.39
C SER A 42 14.48 5.33 -9.30
N GLN A 43 13.79 4.31 -8.74
CA GLN A 43 12.86 3.48 -9.52
C GLN A 43 11.59 4.23 -9.93
N ILE A 44 11.12 5.18 -9.11
CA ILE A 44 9.99 6.07 -9.46
C ILE A 44 10.42 7.27 -10.31
N GLY A 45 11.69 7.34 -10.73
CA GLY A 45 12.21 8.38 -11.64
C GLY A 45 12.41 9.75 -10.99
N LEU A 46 12.51 9.80 -9.66
CA LEU A 46 12.72 11.05 -8.90
C LEU A 46 14.21 11.41 -8.74
N MET A 47 15.11 10.52 -9.17
CA MET A 47 16.57 10.69 -9.27
C MET A 47 17.12 9.95 -10.48
#